data_AF-A0A0C2X1U8-F1
#
_entry.id   AF-A0A0C2X1U8-F1
#
_cell.length_a   1.000
_cell.length_b   1.000
_cell.length_c   1.000
_cell.angle_alpha   90.00
_cell.angle_beta   90.00
_cell.angle_gamma   90.00
#
_symmetry.space_group_name_H-M   'P 1'
#
loop_
_entity.id
_entity.type
_entity.pdbx_description
1 polymer ?
#
loop_
_entity_poly.entity_id
_entity_poly.type
_entity_poly.pdbx_seq_one_letter_code
_entity_poly.pdbx_strand_id
1 'polypeptide(L)' 'MKSFFGAGEVAGKIVCPNKKCGAKLGNYDWAGGTLVRETICSYCDQGFCINRSKVDEIVV' A
#
# COMPACT_ATOMS: atom_id res chain seq x y z
N MET A 1 9.49 7.07 -4.14
CA MET A 1 9.23 6.26 -2.93
C MET A 1 10.56 5.64 -2.51
N LYS A 2 11.13 6.01 -1.36
CA LYS A 2 12.45 5.49 -0.94
C LYS A 2 12.26 4.03 -0.48
N SER A 3 13.11 3.14 -0.98
CA SER A 3 12.87 1.70 -1.10
C SER A 3 12.52 1.01 0.23
N PHE A 4 11.23 0.73 0.44
CA PHE A 4 10.79 -0.23 1.47
C PHE A 4 11.11 -1.69 1.08
N PHE A 5 11.46 -1.94 -0.19
CA PHE A 5 11.83 -3.24 -0.74
C PHE A 5 13.26 -3.69 -0.39
N GLY A 6 13.69 -3.52 0.86
CA GLY A 6 15.08 -3.73 1.26
C GLY A 6 15.52 -5.20 1.34
N ALA A 7 14.58 -6.13 1.53
CA ALA A 7 14.89 -7.52 1.89
C ALA A 7 14.20 -8.58 1.01
N GLY A 8 13.62 -8.21 -0.14
CA GLY A 8 12.86 -9.15 -0.98
C GLY A 8 11.50 -9.54 -0.41
N GLU A 9 10.96 -8.72 0.50
CA GLU A 9 9.64 -8.96 1.08
C GLU A 9 8.55 -8.85 0.01
N VAL A 10 7.79 -9.93 -0.15
CA VAL A 10 6.68 -10.03 -1.12
C VAL A 10 5.41 -9.35 -0.63
N ALA A 11 5.27 -9.08 0.67
CA ALA A 11 4.14 -8.36 1.23
C ALA A 11 4.59 -7.47 2.40
N GLY A 12 3.88 -6.36 2.61
CA GLY A 12 4.25 -5.41 3.65
C GLY A 12 3.31 -4.22 3.78
N LYS A 13 3.75 -3.24 4.57
CA LYS A 13 2.99 -2.02 4.87
C LYS A 13 3.62 -0.80 4.22
N ILE A 14 2.76 0.09 3.73
CA ILE A 14 3.14 1.39 3.18
C ILE A 14 2.98 2.42 4.29
N VAL A 15 4.08 3.04 4.66
CA VAL A 15 4.14 4.06 5.73
C VAL A 15 4.41 5.42 5.12
N CYS A 16 3.81 6.46 5.70
CA CYS A 16 4.04 7.83 5.26
C CYS A 16 5.53 8.18 5.30
N PRO A 17 6.12 8.65 4.20
CA PRO A 17 7.55 8.97 4.13
C PRO A 17 7.92 10.21 4.98
N ASN A 18 6.94 11.02 5.39
CA ASN A 18 7.17 12.11 6.30
C ASN A 18 7.51 11.56 7.71
N LYS A 19 8.74 11.84 8.16
CA LYS A 19 9.28 11.38 9.45
C LYS A 19 8.42 11.79 10.66
N LYS A 20 7.66 12.89 10.55
CA LYS A 20 6.77 13.35 11.63
C LYS A 20 5.42 12.63 11.66
N CYS A 21 5.00 12.03 10.53
CA CYS A 21 3.68 11.40 10.41
C CYS A 21 3.74 9.94 10.85
N GLY A 22 4.63 9.14 10.25
CA GLY A 22 4.75 7.71 10.55
C GLY A 22 3.47 6.88 10.36
N ALA A 23 2.41 7.46 9.82
CA ALA A 23 1.11 6.79 9.70
C ALA A 23 1.15 5.69 8.64
N LYS A 24 0.43 4.60 8.90
CA LYS A 24 0.21 3.54 7.92
C LYS A 24 -0.80 4.03 6.87
N LEU A 25 -0.35 4.17 5.63
CA LEU A 25 -1.18 4.59 4.50
C LEU A 25 -1.84 3.40 3.81
N GLY A 26 -1.22 2.23 3.86
CA GLY A 26 -1.66 1.10 3.05
C GLY A 26 -0.81 -0.16 3.22
N ASN A 27 -1.03 -1.11 2.33
CA ASN A 27 -0.31 -2.38 2.25
C ASN A 27 0.10 -2.67 0.80
N TYR A 28 1.08 -3.54 0.61
CA TYR A 28 1.40 -4.16 -0.67
C TYR A 28 1.52 -5.67 -0.51
N ASP A 29 1.24 -6.41 -1.56
CA ASP A 29 1.35 -7.86 -1.64
C ASP A 29 1.58 -8.22 -3.10
N TRP A 30 2.61 -9.02 -3.32
CA TRP A 30 3.12 -9.48 -4.61
C TRP A 30 3.11 -11.01 -4.68
N ALA A 31 2.72 -11.70 -3.60
CA ALA A 31 2.63 -13.15 -3.51
C ALA A 31 1.23 -13.70 -3.89
N GLY A 32 0.32 -12.88 -4.42
CA GLY A 32 -1.02 -13.33 -4.79
C GLY A 32 -1.96 -13.53 -3.60
N GLY A 33 -1.79 -12.78 -2.51
CA GLY A 33 -2.76 -12.73 -1.42
C GLY A 33 -3.97 -11.88 -1.78
N THR A 34 -5.15 -12.19 -1.20
CA THR A 34 -6.39 -11.41 -1.35
C THR A 34 -6.22 -10.02 -0.72
N LEU A 35 -5.51 -9.13 -1.39
CA LEU A 35 -5.54 -7.71 -1.08
C LEU A 35 -6.89 -7.15 -1.56
N VAL A 36 -7.52 -6.38 -0.68
CA VAL A 36 -8.82 -5.74 -0.88
C VAL A 36 -10.00 -6.70 -0.66
N ARG A 37 -10.30 -6.95 0.61
CA ARG A 37 -11.59 -7.55 0.95
C ARG A 37 -12.77 -6.58 0.81
N GLU A 38 -12.58 -5.29 0.52
CA GLU A 38 -13.67 -4.36 0.24
C GLU A 38 -13.22 -3.22 -0.71
N THR A 39 -13.86 -3.12 -1.89
CA THR A 39 -13.66 -2.17 -3.01
C THR A 39 -12.92 -2.76 -4.24
N ILE A 40 -13.48 -3.82 -4.82
CA ILE A 40 -13.27 -4.30 -6.21
C ILE A 40 -11.80 -4.44 -6.61
N CYS A 41 -11.18 -5.55 -6.20
CA CYS A 41 -10.33 -6.27 -7.12
C CYS A 41 -10.41 -7.76 -6.84
N SER A 42 -11.14 -8.48 -7.69
CA SER A 42 -11.35 -9.92 -7.57
C SER A 42 -10.13 -10.75 -8.02
N TYR A 43 -9.15 -10.13 -8.70
CA TYR A 43 -7.94 -10.76 -9.24
C TYR A 43 -6.79 -9.74 -9.37
N CYS A 44 -6.38 -9.12 -8.27
CA CYS A 44 -5.14 -8.33 -8.24
C CYS A 44 -4.08 -9.14 -7.48
N ASP A 45 -3.34 -9.98 -8.20
CA ASP A 45 -2.30 -10.82 -7.59
C ASP A 45 -1.09 -10.01 -7.10
N GLN A 46 -0.92 -8.78 -7.60
CA GLN A 46 0.21 -7.91 -7.29
C GLN A 46 -0.24 -6.45 -7.28
N GLY A 47 -0.12 -5.78 -6.14
CA GLY A 47 -0.55 -4.39 -6.06
C GLY A 47 -0.26 -3.68 -4.76
N PHE A 48 -0.54 -2.38 -4.79
CA PHE A 48 -0.55 -1.52 -3.61
C PHE A 48 -1.99 -1.14 -3.28
N CYS A 49 -2.37 -1.25 -2.02
CA CYS A 49 -3.65 -0.81 -1.50
C CYS A 49 -3.43 0.40 -0.60
N ILE A 50 -3.94 1.56 -1.01
CA ILE A 50 -3.89 2.79 -0.22
C ILE A 50 -5.27 3.06 0.38
N ASN A 51 -5.31 3.35 1.69
CA ASN A 51 -6.52 3.75 2.36
C ASN A 51 -6.89 5.18 2.01
N ARG A 52 -8.00 5.37 1.28
CA ARG A 52 -8.58 6.69 0.99
C ARG A 52 -8.87 7.52 2.25
N SER A 53 -9.12 6.89 3.40
CA SER A 53 -9.32 7.58 4.68
C SER A 53 -8.06 8.24 5.23
N LYS A 54 -6.88 8.00 4.63
CA LYS A 54 -5.58 8.50 5.09
C LYS A 54 -4.85 9.35 4.05
N VAL A 55 -5.42 9.52 2.85
CA VAL A 55 -4.81 10.25 1.75
C VAL A 55 -5.88 11.07 1.02
N ASP A 56 -5.50 12.26 0.59
CA ASP A 56 -6.34 13.11 -0.26
C ASP A 56 -5.87 13.00 -1.72
N GLU A 57 -6.82 13.00 -2.66
CA GLU A 57 -6.54 13.08 -4.09
C GLU A 57 -6.46 14.55 -4.50
N ILE A 58 -5.34 14.94 -5.12
CA ILE A 58 -5.12 16.29 -5.63
C ILE A 58 -5.16 16.21 -7.15
N VAL A 59 -6.18 16.81 -7.77
CA VAL A 59 -6.28 16.93 -9.23
C VAL A 59 -5.50 18.19 -9.64
N VAL A 60 -4.43 18.00 -10.42
CA VAL A 60 -3.57 19.07 -10.94
C VAL A 60 -3.73 19.17 -12.45
#